data_AF-A0A8X6V815-F1
#
_entry.id   AF-A0A8X6V815-F1
#
_cell.length_a   1.000
_cell.length_b   1.000
_cell.length_c   1.000
_cell.angle_alpha   90.00
_cell.angle_beta   90.00
_cell.angle_gamma   90.00
#
_symmetry.space_group_name_H-M   'P 1'
#
loop_
_entity.id
_entity.type
_entity.pdbx_description
1 polymer ?
#
loop_
_entity_poly.entity_id
_entity_poly.type
_entity_poly.pdbx_seq_one_letter_code
_entity_poly.pdbx_strand_id
1 'polypeptide(L)'
;MYRQILVDPNQRDLQRIMWKTSADAPVKTYKLATVTYGTVSAPFLATRTLKALADEEKAEFSDAADVICNDSYMDDILSGESKLEHAKKL
;
A
#
# COMPACT_ATOMS: atom_id res chain seq x y z
N MET A 1 -1.25 -1.10 2.95
CA MET A 1 -1.21 -0.12 1.85
C MET A 1 -1.38 -0.77 0.47
N TYR A 2 -0.39 -1.51 -0.07
CA TYR A 2 -0.43 -2.01 -1.47
C TYR A 2 -1.70 -2.78 -1.88
N ARG A 3 -2.17 -3.70 -1.03
CA ARG A 3 -3.32 -4.56 -1.34
C ARG A 3 -4.66 -3.83 -1.41
N GLN A 4 -4.71 -2.54 -1.06
CA GLN A 4 -5.89 -1.69 -1.22
C GLN A 4 -5.97 -1.04 -2.61
N ILE A 5 -4.93 -1.23 -3.46
CA ILE A 5 -4.84 -0.63 -4.79
C ILE A 5 -5.04 -1.72 -5.84
N LEU A 6 -6.11 -1.60 -6.62
CA LEU A 6 -6.41 -2.52 -7.71
C LEU A 6 -5.49 -2.28 -8.90
N VAL A 7 -5.01 -3.37 -9.49
CA VAL A 7 -4.33 -3.36 -10.77
C VAL A 7 -5.38 -3.41 -11.87
N ASP A 8 -5.14 -2.63 -12.93
CA ASP A 8 -5.98 -2.63 -14.13
C ASP A 8 -6.20 -4.07 -14.63
N PRO A 9 -7.45 -4.51 -14.88
CA PRO A 9 -7.75 -5.87 -15.31
C PRO A 9 -6.91 -6.37 -16.49
N ASN A 10 -6.54 -5.49 -17.43
CA ASN A 10 -5.72 -5.82 -18.60
C ASN A 10 -4.25 -6.08 -18.24
N GLN A 11 -3.77 -5.57 -17.10
CA GLN A 11 -2.39 -5.75 -16.64
C GLN A 11 -2.21 -6.87 -15.62
N ARG A 12 -3.31 -7.42 -15.05
CA ARG A 12 -3.23 -8.48 -14.02
C ARG A 12 -2.52 -9.74 -14.48
N ASP A 13 -2.54 -10.00 -15.79
CA ASP A 13 -1.86 -11.17 -16.35
C ASP A 13 -0.33 -11.08 -16.24
N LEU A 14 0.23 -9.86 -16.18
CA LEU A 14 1.65 -9.60 -15.95
C LEU A 14 2.09 -9.97 -14.52
N GLN A 15 1.14 -10.13 -13.59
CA GLN A 15 1.37 -10.52 -12.20
C GLN A 15 0.93 -11.97 -11.93
N ARG A 16 0.98 -12.83 -12.96
CA ARG A 16 0.59 -14.23 -12.84
C ARG A 16 1.59 -15.01 -11.99
N ILE A 17 1.07 -15.80 -11.05
CA ILE A 17 1.87 -16.75 -10.26
C ILE A 17 1.38 -18.18 -10.47
N MET A 18 2.30 -19.13 -10.28
CA MET A 18 2.00 -20.56 -10.22
C MET A 18 2.17 -21.05 -8.79
N TRP A 19 1.26 -21.92 -8.34
CA TRP A 19 1.26 -22.44 -6.97
C TRP A 19 0.97 -23.93 -6.95
N LYS A 20 1.68 -24.66 -6.08
CA LYS A 20 1.44 -26.07 -5.75
C LYS A 20 1.42 -26.23 -4.24
N THR A 21 0.53 -27.06 -3.71
CA THR A 21 0.47 -27.37 -2.28
C THR A 21 1.44 -28.50 -1.87
N SER A 22 1.91 -29.30 -2.83
CA SER A 22 2.93 -30.33 -2.66
C SER A 22 3.60 -30.64 -4.01
N ALA A 23 4.67 -31.45 -4.00
CA ALA A 23 5.41 -31.82 -5.21
C ALA A 23 4.52 -32.51 -6.25
N ASP A 24 3.58 -33.34 -5.82
CA ASP A 24 2.71 -34.15 -6.69
C ASP A 24 1.36 -33.47 -7.02
N ALA A 25 1.00 -32.39 -6.32
CA ALA A 25 -0.25 -31.69 -6.57
C ALA A 25 -0.29 -31.04 -7.98
N PRO A 26 -1.48 -30.86 -8.60
CA PRO A 26 -1.58 -30.11 -9.85
C PRO A 26 -1.20 -28.63 -9.64
N VAL A 27 -0.55 -28.03 -10.65
CA VAL A 27 -0.20 -26.60 -10.65
C VAL A 27 -1.46 -25.77 -10.79
N LYS A 28 -1.66 -24.82 -9.87
CA LYS A 28 -2.69 -23.79 -9.96
C LYS A 28 -2.07 -22.49 -10.45
N THR A 29 -2.82 -21.75 -11.26
CA THR A 29 -2.41 -20.45 -11.78
C THR A 29 -3.30 -19.37 -11.21
N TYR A 30 -2.71 -18.28 -10.72
CA TYR A 30 -3.43 -17.14 -10.17
C TYR A 30 -2.98 -15.85 -10.85
N LYS A 31 -3.89 -14.90 -11.03
CA LYS A 31 -3.60 -13.52 -11.45
C LYS A 31 -3.87 -12.61 -10.26
N LEU A 32 -2.83 -11.95 -9.75
CA LEU A 32 -2.98 -11.07 -8.61
C LEU A 32 -3.74 -9.80 -9.04
N ALA A 33 -4.72 -9.39 -8.22
CA ALA A 33 -5.62 -8.29 -8.57
C ALA A 33 -5.18 -6.93 -8.03
N THR A 34 -4.23 -6.91 -7.10
CA THR A 34 -3.80 -5.72 -6.37
C THR A 34 -2.30 -5.52 -6.51
N VAL A 35 -1.82 -4.30 -6.25
CA VAL A 35 -0.39 -4.03 -6.21
C VAL A 35 0.26 -4.98 -5.20
N THR A 36 1.32 -5.66 -5.63
CA THR A 36 2.05 -6.66 -4.84
C THR A 36 3.51 -6.27 -4.64
N TYR A 37 4.10 -6.79 -3.57
CA TYR A 37 5.51 -6.68 -3.26
C TYR A 37 6.37 -7.27 -4.37
N GLY A 38 7.60 -6.77 -4.50
CA GLY A 38 8.61 -7.29 -5.44
C GLY A 38 8.53 -6.73 -6.85
N THR A 39 7.54 -5.88 -7.16
CA THR A 39 7.57 -5.08 -8.39
C THR A 39 8.25 -3.73 -8.13
N VAL A 40 9.07 -3.28 -9.08
CA VAL A 40 9.84 -2.02 -8.95
C VAL A 40 8.92 -0.81 -8.71
N SER A 41 7.72 -0.82 -9.31
CA SER A 41 6.77 0.28 -9.22
C SER A 41 5.89 0.25 -7.96
N ALA A 42 5.80 -0.87 -7.24
CA ALA A 42 4.87 -1.00 -6.11
C ALA A 42 5.04 0.10 -5.05
N PRO A 43 6.25 0.41 -4.57
CA PRO A 43 6.44 1.44 -3.55
C PRO A 43 5.94 2.81 -4.00
N PHE A 44 6.31 3.21 -5.22
CA PHE A 44 5.89 4.48 -5.78
C PHE A 44 4.37 4.57 -5.89
N LEU A 45 3.71 3.54 -6.46
CA LEU A 45 2.25 3.54 -6.62
C LEU A 45 1.55 3.69 -5.28
N ALA A 46 2.02 2.98 -4.26
CA ALA A 46 1.38 2.96 -2.96
C ALA A 46 1.58 4.26 -2.17
N THR A 47 2.82 4.76 -2.09
CA THR A 47 3.10 6.05 -1.46
C THR A 47 2.41 7.20 -2.20
N ARG A 48 2.33 7.16 -3.54
CA ARG A 48 1.62 8.20 -4.31
C ARG A 48 0.11 8.19 -4.04
N THR A 49 -0.51 7.02 -3.91
CA THR A 49 -1.92 6.90 -3.50
C THR A 49 -2.14 7.47 -2.11
N LEU A 50 -1.30 7.14 -1.12
CA LEU A 50 -1.41 7.73 0.22
C LEU A 50 -1.30 9.25 0.21
N LYS A 51 -0.34 9.81 -0.54
CA LYS A 51 -0.18 11.27 -0.67
C LYS A 51 -1.39 11.94 -1.32
N ALA A 52 -1.97 11.32 -2.35
CA ALA A 52 -3.18 11.84 -2.98
C ALA A 52 -4.35 11.89 -1.99
N LEU A 53 -4.55 10.82 -1.21
CA LEU A 53 -5.57 10.78 -0.15
C LEU A 53 -5.31 11.83 0.93
N ALA A 54 -4.06 12.00 1.36
CA ALA A 54 -3.68 13.03 2.33
C ALA A 54 -4.01 14.44 1.82
N ASP A 55 -3.74 14.72 0.55
CA ASP A 55 -4.08 16.02 -0.06
C ASP A 55 -5.60 16.26 -0.11
N GLU A 56 -6.38 15.23 -0.47
CA GLU A 56 -7.85 15.29 -0.53
C GLU A 56 -8.49 15.50 0.85
N GLU A 57 -7.98 14.81 1.86
CA GLU A 57 -8.53 14.77 3.22
C GLU A 57 -7.93 15.84 4.15
N LYS A 58 -6.99 16.66 3.66
CA LYS A 58 -6.23 17.62 4.45
C LYS A 58 -7.10 18.62 5.22
N ALA A 59 -8.25 18.99 4.65
CA ALA A 59 -9.16 19.95 5.27
C ALA A 59 -9.75 19.44 6.59
N GLU A 60 -9.99 18.12 6.69
CA GLU A 60 -10.56 17.48 7.88
C GLU A 60 -9.46 16.90 8.79
N PHE A 61 -8.38 16.37 8.20
CA PHE A 61 -7.33 15.63 8.91
C PHE A 61 -5.93 16.22 8.67
N SER A 62 -5.77 17.52 8.93
CA SER A 62 -4.52 18.26 8.63
C SER A 62 -3.25 17.62 9.23
N ASP A 63 -3.27 17.23 10.50
CA ASP A 63 -2.11 16.60 11.17
C ASP A 63 -1.77 15.25 10.53
N ALA A 64 -2.75 14.36 10.33
CA ALA A 64 -2.54 13.06 9.70
C ALA A 64 -2.08 13.17 8.25
N ALA A 65 -2.59 14.17 7.50
CA ALA A 65 -2.16 14.45 6.15
C ALA A 65 -0.68 14.87 6.11
N ASP A 66 -0.25 15.72 7.05
CA ASP A 66 1.15 16.13 7.14
C ASP A 66 2.06 14.94 7.53
N VAL A 67 1.63 14.06 8.43
CA VAL A 67 2.33 12.80 8.77
C VAL A 67 2.49 11.91 7.54
N ILE A 68 1.41 11.65 6.79
CA ILE A 68 1.48 10.81 5.60
C ILE A 68 2.43 11.41 4.55
N CYS A 69 2.41 12.73 4.38
CA CYS A 69 3.21 13.41 3.37
C CYS A 69 4.71 13.46 3.69
N ASN A 70 5.07 13.58 4.97
CA ASN A 70 6.44 13.86 5.40
C ASN A 70 7.13 12.69 6.10
N ASP A 71 6.37 11.83 6.80
CA ASP A 71 6.91 10.83 7.73
C ASP A 71 6.74 9.37 7.23
N SER A 72 6.24 9.21 6.00
CA SER A 72 6.11 7.90 5.36
C SER A 72 7.40 7.50 4.64
N TYR A 73 7.94 6.33 4.97
CA TYR A 73 8.99 5.66 4.21
C TYR A 73 8.53 4.26 3.80
N MET A 74 8.22 4.10 2.52
CA MET A 74 7.74 2.83 1.95
C MET A 74 6.46 2.35 2.66
N ASP A 75 6.57 1.31 3.49
CA ASP A 75 5.47 0.70 4.25
C ASP A 75 5.37 1.21 5.68
N ASP A 76 6.38 1.92 6.16
CA ASP A 76 6.46 2.41 7.53
C ASP A 76 6.05 3.89 7.57
N ILE A 77 5.29 4.24 8.61
CA ILE A 77 5.01 5.62 8.98
C ILE A 77 5.62 5.82 10.36
N LEU A 78 6.61 6.70 10.45
CA LEU A 78 7.31 6.99 11.69
C LEU A 78 7.10 8.44 12.08
N SER A 79 6.04 8.68 12.84
CA SER A 79 5.74 9.99 13.41
C SER A 79 5.58 9.91 14.93
N GLY A 80 5.40 11.05 15.58
CA GLY A 80 5.25 11.10 17.03
C GLY A 80 4.78 12.45 17.52
N GLU A 81 4.38 12.46 18.79
CA GLU A 81 3.90 13.67 19.46
C GLU A 81 4.34 13.67 20.93
N SER A 82 4.51 14.87 21.49
CA SER A 82 5.02 15.11 22.85
C SER A 82 4.09 14.63 23.97
N LYS A 83 2.79 14.51 23.69
CA LYS A 83 1.76 14.09 24.65
C LYS A 83 1.07 12.83 24.16
N LEU A 84 0.97 11.83 25.05
CA LEU A 84 0.30 10.56 24.75
C LEU A 84 -1.13 10.73 24.21
N GLU A 85 -1.89 11.67 24.78
CA GLU A 85 -3.27 11.93 24.37
C GLU A 85 -3.40 12.52 22.97
N HIS A 86 -2.37 13.23 22.49
CA HIS A 86 -2.33 13.75 21.13
C HIS A 86 -1.76 12.68 20.17
N ALA A 87 -0.72 11.95 20.59
CA ALA A 87 -0.15 10.84 19.80
C ALA A 87 -1.18 9.75 19.45
N LYS A 88 -2.18 9.51 20.32
CA LYS A 88 -3.28 8.57 20.04
C LYS A 88 -4.31 9.07 19.02
N LYS A 89 -4.34 10.38 18.76
CA LYS A 89 -5.29 11.05 17.86
C LYS A 89 -4.65 11.42 16.51
N LEU A 90 -3.32 11.32 16.45
CA LEU A 90 -2.54 11.35 15.22
C LEU A 90 -2.83 10.08 14.40
#